data_AF-A0AAW8E7Y9-F1
#
_entry.id   AF-A0AAW8E7Y9-F1
#
_cell.length_a   1.000
_cell.length_b   1.000
_cell.length_c   1.000
_cell.angle_alpha   90.00
_cell.angle_beta   90.00
_cell.angle_gamma   90.00
#
_symmetry.space_group_name_H-M   'P 1'
#
loop_
_entity.id
_entity.type
_entity.pdbx_description
1 polymer ?
#
loop_
_entity_poly.entity_id
_entity_poly.type
_entity_poly.pdbx_seq_one_letter_code
_entity_poly.pdbx_strand_id
1 'polypeptide(L)'
;MVDFVAGQTKASPNAVFAGSVPYLMLAGNLVAGWQLARSLIIAADLASHNVDVDFMQAKSATARFYAEHILNKVPGLRDSIVDGAESVTALALDAF
;
A
#
# COMPACT_ATOMS: atom_id res chain seq x y z
N MET A 1 5.76 -9.70 -7.16
CA MET A 1 5.94 -8.23 -7.30
C MET A 1 7.40 -7.86 -7.12
N VAL A 2 8.02 -8.13 -5.96
CA VAL A 2 9.46 -7.89 -5.76
C VAL A 2 10.29 -8.65 -6.79
N ASP A 3 9.95 -9.92 -7.06
CA ASP A 3 10.63 -10.72 -8.10
C ASP A 3 10.43 -10.17 -9.51
N PHE A 4 9.28 -9.54 -9.78
CA PHE A 4 9.01 -8.89 -11.07
C PHE A 4 9.90 -7.67 -11.25
N VAL A 5 9.95 -6.78 -10.25
CA VAL A 5 10.79 -5.57 -10.28
C VAL A 5 12.27 -5.96 -10.35
N ALA A 6 12.73 -6.85 -9.46
CA ALA A 6 14.14 -7.27 -9.40
C ALA A 6 14.57 -8.08 -10.64
N GLY A 7 13.69 -8.89 -11.21
CA GLY A 7 13.98 -9.76 -12.35
C GLY A 7 13.89 -9.07 -13.71
N GLN A 8 12.97 -8.12 -13.90
CA GLN A 8 12.69 -7.53 -15.22
C GLN A 8 13.40 -6.19 -15.48
N THR A 9 14.10 -5.62 -14.49
CA THR A 9 14.73 -4.28 -14.62
C THR A 9 15.65 -4.17 -15.85
N LYS A 10 16.40 -5.22 -16.20
CA LYS A 10 17.26 -5.23 -17.40
C LYS A 10 16.55 -5.65 -18.68
N ALA A 11 15.55 -6.52 -18.58
CA ALA A 11 14.89 -7.14 -19.73
C ALA A 11 13.71 -6.31 -20.27
N SER A 12 13.05 -5.52 -19.42
CA SER A 12 11.89 -4.68 -19.80
C SER A 12 11.80 -3.43 -18.91
N PRO A 13 12.77 -2.50 -19.01
CA PRO A 13 12.87 -1.34 -18.13
C PRO A 13 11.63 -0.44 -18.17
N ASN A 14 11.02 -0.21 -19.34
CA ASN A 14 9.81 0.61 -19.47
C ASN A 14 8.63 0.05 -18.65
N ALA A 15 8.49 -1.28 -18.59
CA ALA A 15 7.45 -1.93 -17.80
C ALA A 15 7.67 -1.77 -16.29
N VAL A 16 8.93 -1.84 -15.85
CA VAL A 16 9.29 -1.64 -14.44
C VAL A 16 9.11 -0.18 -14.02
N PHE A 17 9.51 0.78 -14.86
CA PHE A 17 9.38 2.21 -14.53
C PHE A 17 7.92 2.68 -14.55
N ALA A 18 7.08 2.12 -15.42
CA ALA A 18 5.63 2.36 -15.42
C ALA A 18 4.98 2.01 -14.07
N GLY A 19 5.51 1.02 -13.34
CA GLY A 19 5.03 0.61 -12.02
C GLY A 19 5.64 1.35 -10.82
N SER A 20 6.55 2.31 -11.03
CA SER A 20 7.36 2.91 -9.94
C SER A 20 6.53 3.67 -8.88
N VAL A 21 5.63 4.55 -9.30
CA VAL A 21 4.75 5.30 -8.38
C VAL A 21 3.74 4.36 -7.70
N PRO A 22 3.04 3.45 -8.41
CA PRO A 22 2.23 2.42 -7.76
C PRO A 22 2.99 1.60 -6.71
N TYR A 23 4.25 1.24 -6.99
CA TYR A 23 5.12 0.52 -6.04
C TYR A 23 5.40 1.35 -4.79
N LEU A 24 5.74 2.63 -4.94
CA LEU A 24 5.96 3.53 -3.80
C LEU A 24 4.71 3.65 -2.93
N MET A 25 3.54 3.84 -3.54
CA MET A 25 2.27 3.95 -2.83
C MET A 25 1.90 2.65 -2.11
N LEU A 26 2.12 1.50 -2.76
CA LEU A 26 1.89 0.20 -2.16
C LEU A 26 2.77 -0.01 -0.93
N ALA A 27 4.07 0.25 -1.06
CA ALA A 27 5.02 0.09 0.04
C ALA A 27 4.66 1.00 1.23
N GLY A 28 4.32 2.27 0.96
CA GLY A 28 3.87 3.21 1.97
C GLY A 28 2.62 2.73 2.71
N ASN A 29 1.59 2.31 1.96
CA ASN A 29 0.34 1.82 2.55
C ASN A 29 0.54 0.56 3.40
N LEU A 30 1.37 -0.37 2.93
CA LEU A 30 1.65 -1.61 3.64
C LEU A 30 2.35 -1.36 4.97
N VAL A 31 3.43 -0.55 4.97
CA VAL A 31 4.20 -0.26 6.18
C VAL A 31 3.37 0.53 7.19
N ALA A 32 2.62 1.54 6.75
CA ALA A 32 1.75 2.31 7.62
C ALA A 32 0.63 1.45 8.22
N GLY A 33 -0.02 0.60 7.41
CA GLY A 33 -1.01 -0.36 7.88
C GLY A 33 -0.45 -1.32 8.92
N TRP A 34 0.77 -1.83 8.71
CA TRP A 34 1.46 -2.67 9.69
C TRP A 34 1.72 -1.95 11.01
N GLN A 35 2.21 -0.71 10.99
CA GLN A 35 2.43 0.06 12.22
C GLN A 35 1.13 0.38 12.94
N LEU A 36 0.04 0.66 12.22
CA LEU A 36 -1.28 0.88 12.81
C LEU A 36 -1.84 -0.40 13.43
N ALA A 37 -1.65 -1.57 12.82
CA ALA A 37 -2.02 -2.84 13.41
C ALA A 37 -1.27 -3.12 14.72
N ARG A 38 0.04 -2.82 14.76
CA ARG A 38 0.83 -2.90 16.01
C ARG A 38 0.29 -1.94 17.08
N SER A 39 -0.03 -0.71 16.70
CA SER A 39 -0.63 0.27 17.61
C SER A 39 -2.00 -0.18 18.13
N LEU A 40 -2.80 -0.84 17.30
CA LEU A 40 -4.12 -1.36 17.67
C LEU A 40 -4.01 -2.46 18.73
N ILE A 41 -3.04 -3.38 18.60
CA ILE A 41 -2.81 -4.45 19.58
C ILE A 41 -2.52 -3.86 20.97
N ILE A 42 -1.61 -2.90 21.05
CA ILE A 42 -1.29 -2.22 22.31
C ILE A 42 -2.47 -1.39 22.82
N ALA A 43 -3.20 -0.73 21.92
CA ALA A 43 -4.35 0.07 22.33
C ALA A 43 -5.47 -0.79 22.94
N ALA A 44 -5.72 -1.97 22.38
CA ALA A 44 -6.68 -2.92 22.93
C ALA A 44 -6.27 -3.40 24.32
N ASP A 45 -4.99 -3.69 24.52
CA ASP A 45 -4.44 -4.10 25.83
C ASP A 45 -4.59 -2.98 26.87
N LEU A 46 -4.15 -1.76 26.57
CA LEU A 46 -4.25 -0.61 27.49
C LEU A 46 -5.71 -0.24 27.81
N ALA A 47 -6.61 -0.32 26.84
CA ALA A 47 -8.03 -0.11 27.06
C ALA A 47 -8.61 -1.14 28.04
N SER A 48 -8.18 -2.40 27.98
CA SER A 48 -8.61 -3.44 28.93
C SER A 48 -8.16 -3.19 30.37
N HIS A 49 -7.09 -2.40 30.54
CA HIS A 49 -6.59 -1.92 31.83
C HIS A 49 -7.13 -0.54 32.23
N ASN A 50 -8.14 -0.01 31.53
CA ASN A 50 -8.74 1.32 31.75
C ASN A 50 -7.75 2.50 31.64
N VAL A 51 -6.68 2.36 30.86
CA VAL A 51 -5.72 3.45 30.62
C VAL A 51 -6.15 4.26 29.40
N ASP A 52 -6.37 5.56 29.59
CA ASP A 52 -6.72 6.54 28.53
C ASP A 52 -7.74 6.00 27.50
N VAL A 53 -8.85 5.45 27.99
CA VAL A 53 -9.80 4.65 27.20
C VAL A 53 -10.26 5.37 25.93
N ASP A 54 -10.62 6.65 26.02
CA ASP A 54 -11.07 7.44 24.87
C ASP A 54 -9.98 7.55 23.78
N PHE A 55 -8.72 7.73 24.19
CA PHE A 55 -7.58 7.78 23.27
C PHE A 55 -7.30 6.41 22.64
N MET A 56 -7.40 5.32 23.42
CA MET A 56 -7.24 3.95 22.90
C MET A 56 -8.37 3.56 21.93
N GLN A 57 -9.61 3.99 22.19
CA GLN A 57 -10.73 3.82 21.27
C GLN A 57 -10.52 4.61 19.98
N ALA A 58 -10.06 5.86 20.06
CA ALA A 58 -9.72 6.67 18.88
C ALA A 58 -8.61 6.02 18.03
N LYS A 59 -7.58 5.46 18.68
CA LYS A 59 -6.52 4.67 18.00
C LYS A 59 -7.11 3.47 17.28
N SER A 60 -8.02 2.75 17.93
CA SER A 60 -8.65 1.56 17.35
C SER A 60 -9.50 1.92 16.13
N ALA A 61 -10.32 2.96 16.23
CA ALA A 61 -11.10 3.48 15.11
C ALA A 61 -10.22 3.92 13.93
N THR A 62 -9.11 4.61 14.22
CA THR A 62 -8.16 5.07 13.19
C THR A 62 -7.50 3.90 12.46
N ALA A 63 -7.02 2.89 13.19
CA ALA A 63 -6.40 1.71 12.60
C ALA A 63 -7.38 0.94 11.71
N ARG A 64 -8.64 0.80 12.16
CA ARG A 64 -9.70 0.16 11.40
C ARG A 64 -10.06 0.92 10.13
N PHE A 65 -10.23 2.24 10.21
CA PHE A 65 -10.46 3.07 9.03
C PHE A 65 -9.33 2.90 8.00
N TYR A 66 -8.08 2.93 8.46
CA TYR A 66 -6.94 2.76 7.56
C TYR A 66 -6.97 1.40 6.86
N ALA A 67 -7.27 0.32 7.59
CA ALA A 67 -7.37 -1.02 7.04
C ALA A 67 -8.49 -1.12 5.97
N GLU A 68 -9.66 -0.58 6.27
CA GLU A 68 -10.86 -0.70 5.44
C GLU A 68 -10.87 0.24 4.23
N HIS A 69 -10.18 1.39 4.30
CA HIS A 69 -10.28 2.44 3.26
C HIS A 69 -8.97 2.77 2.53
N ILE A 70 -7.80 2.42 3.10
CA ILE A 70 -6.50 2.76 2.53
C ILE A 70 -5.71 1.50 2.20
N LEU A 71 -5.55 0.60 3.18
CA LEU A 71 -4.82 -0.65 2.98
C LEU A 71 -5.49 -1.57 1.96
N ASN A 72 -6.82 -1.51 1.85
CA ASN A 72 -7.59 -2.26 0.85
C ASN A 72 -7.19 -1.97 -0.61
N LYS A 73 -6.45 -0.88 -0.89
CA LYS A 73 -5.95 -0.53 -2.23
C LYS A 73 -4.71 -1.34 -2.64
N VAL A 74 -4.02 -1.97 -1.69
CA VAL A 74 -2.76 -2.69 -1.93
C VAL A 74 -2.88 -3.76 -3.03
N PRO A 75 -3.91 -4.62 -3.07
CA PRO A 75 -4.08 -5.58 -4.16
C PRO A 75 -4.19 -4.91 -5.54
N GLY A 76 -5.00 -3.85 -5.65
CA GLY A 76 -5.15 -3.11 -6.91
C GLY A 76 -3.85 -2.43 -7.36
N LEU A 77 -3.07 -1.87 -6.43
CA LEU A 77 -1.75 -1.32 -6.74
C LEU A 77 -0.78 -2.41 -7.22
N ARG A 78 -0.85 -3.62 -6.63
CA ARG A 78 -0.06 -4.77 -7.09
C ARG A 78 -0.40 -5.14 -8.53
N ASP A 79 -1.69 -5.12 -8.89
CA ASP A 79 -2.12 -5.43 -10.26
C ASP A 79 -1.64 -4.35 -11.25
N SER A 80 -1.70 -3.07 -10.88
CA SER A 80 -1.11 -1.99 -11.69
C SER A 80 0.41 -2.16 -11.91
N ILE A 81 1.14 -2.68 -10.94
CA ILE A 81 2.60 -2.90 -11.04
C ILE A 81 2.94 -4.07 -11.97
N VAL A 82 2.18 -5.16 -11.88
CA VAL A 82 2.48 -6.41 -12.60
C VAL A 82 1.90 -6.40 -14.01
N ASP A 83 0.67 -5.90 -14.16
CA ASP A 83 -0.14 -6.09 -15.36
C ASP A 83 -0.44 -4.77 -16.10
N GLY A 84 -0.14 -3.60 -15.50
CA GLY A 84 -0.52 -2.29 -16.04
C GLY A 84 0.43 -1.66 -17.05
N ALA A 85 1.63 -2.23 -17.24
CA ALA A 85 2.70 -1.61 -18.02
C ALA A 85 2.30 -1.28 -19.48
N GLU A 86 1.57 -2.19 -20.14
CA GLU A 86 1.18 -2.03 -21.54
C GLU A 86 0.34 -0.78 -21.77
N SER A 87 -0.62 -0.51 -20.89
CA SER A 87 -1.49 0.67 -20.98
C SER A 87 -0.75 2.00 -20.86
N VAL A 88 0.37 2.03 -20.13
CA VAL A 88 1.21 3.24 -19.98
C VAL A 88 1.96 3.56 -21.26
N THR A 89 2.31 2.54 -22.04
CA THR A 89 3.10 2.68 -23.28
C THR A 89 2.28 2.58 -24.56
N ALA A 90 0.95 2.43 -24.46
CA ALA A 90 0.09 2.15 -25.60
C ALA A 90 -0.18 3.37 -26.51
N LEU A 91 -0.17 4.59 -25.96
CA LEU A 91 -0.45 5.80 -26.74
C LEU A 91 0.81 6.27 -27.47
N ALA A 92 0.70 6.46 -28.79
CA ALA A 92 1.78 7.02 -29.60
C ALA A 92 2.01 8.50 -29.23
N LEU A 93 3.27 8.95 -29.31
CA LEU A 93 3.67 10.28 -28.86
C LEU A 93 2.97 11.43 -29.62
N ASP A 94 2.63 11.22 -30.88
CA ASP A 94 1.93 12.16 -31.75
C ASP A 94 0.42 12.25 -31.47
N ALA A 95 -0.11 11.37 -30.61
CA ALA A 95 -1.51 11.34 -30.19
C ALA A 95 -1.75 11.91 -28.77
N PHE A 96 -0.73 12.51 -28.14
CA PHE A 96 -0.84 13.30 -26.90
C PHE A 96 -1.08 14.79 -27.20
#